data_AF-A0A533B4X4-F1
#
_entry.id   AF-A0A533B4X4-F1
#
_cell.length_a   1.000
_cell.length_b   1.000
_cell.length_c   1.000
_cell.angle_alpha   90.00
_cell.angle_beta   90.00
_cell.angle_gamma   90.00
#
_symmetry.space_group_name_H-M   'P 1'
#
loop_
_entity.id
_entity.type
_entity.pdbx_description
1 polymer ?
#
loop_
_entity_poly.entity_id
_entity_poly.type
_entity_poly.pdbx_seq_one_letter_code
_entity_poly.pdbx_strand_id
1 'polypeptide(L)'
;MTNEDKLKKIVPWIDPEERVTVHFLDEQDLNAEVTGCNAELVDLSLETHVPHMKQQISVPLSRTEVSEDLSHYTRDPERPLKRRRLMLVVNDKRPPIIY
;
A
#
# COMPACT_ATOMS: atom_id res chain seq x y z
N MET A 1 12.90 11.16 -3.74
CA MET A 1 11.54 11.48 -4.26
C MET A 1 10.85 12.33 -3.22
N THR A 2 10.30 13.49 -3.58
CA THR A 2 9.58 14.36 -2.62
C THR A 2 8.22 13.77 -2.26
N ASN A 3 7.63 14.20 -1.14
CA ASN A 3 6.32 13.69 -0.72
C ASN A 3 5.21 14.00 -1.75
N GLU A 4 5.29 15.13 -2.45
CA GLU A 4 4.36 15.51 -3.51
C GLU A 4 4.43 14.56 -4.72
N ASP A 5 5.63 14.15 -5.12
CA ASP A 5 5.81 13.16 -6.18
C ASP A 5 5.25 11.80 -5.75
N LYS A 6 5.47 11.41 -4.48
CA LYS A 6 4.95 10.14 -3.94
C LYS A 6 3.43 10.14 -3.96
N LEU A 7 2.82 11.23 -3.51
CA LEU A 7 1.37 11.43 -3.54
C LEU A 7 0.82 11.28 -4.97
N LYS A 8 1.41 11.94 -5.96
CA LYS A 8 0.96 11.82 -7.36
C LYS A 8 1.01 10.38 -7.89
N LYS A 9 1.94 9.56 -7.39
CA LYS A 9 2.01 8.13 -7.75
C LYS A 9 1.03 7.26 -6.98
N ILE A 10 0.68 7.60 -5.74
CA ILE A 10 -0.20 6.81 -4.86
C ILE A 10 -1.68 7.12 -5.13
N VAL A 11 -2.04 8.38 -5.41
CA VAL A 11 -3.43 8.82 -5.62
C VAL A 11 -4.20 7.98 -6.66
N PRO A 12 -3.61 7.57 -7.80
CA PRO A 12 -4.30 6.71 -8.76
C PRO A 12 -4.70 5.32 -8.25
N TRP A 13 -4.10 4.88 -7.14
CA TRP A 13 -4.30 3.59 -6.48
C TRP A 13 -5.28 3.66 -5.31
N ILE A 14 -5.89 4.82 -5.04
CA ILE A 14 -6.96 4.97 -4.05
C ILE A 14 -8.22 4.33 -4.63
N ASP A 15 -8.23 3.00 -4.62
CA ASP A 15 -9.30 2.17 -5.16
C ASP A 15 -9.42 0.91 -4.29
N PRO A 16 -10.60 0.61 -3.72
CA PRO A 16 -10.79 -0.58 -2.89
C PRO A 16 -10.64 -1.90 -3.68
N GLU A 17 -10.71 -1.89 -5.01
CA GLU A 17 -10.51 -3.07 -5.85
C GLU A 17 -9.05 -3.26 -6.25
N GLU A 18 -8.25 -2.20 -6.25
CA GLU A 18 -6.81 -2.28 -6.54
C GLU A 18 -6.02 -2.64 -5.28
N ARG A 19 -5.38 -3.80 -5.33
CA ARG A 19 -4.44 -4.20 -4.28
C ARG A 19 -3.07 -3.59 -4.53
N VAL A 20 -2.38 -3.21 -3.47
CA VAL A 20 -0.99 -2.71 -3.46
C VAL A 20 -0.13 -3.59 -2.56
N THR A 21 1.15 -3.73 -2.89
CA THR A 21 2.10 -4.53 -2.09
C THR A 21 2.74 -3.63 -1.04
N VAL A 22 2.83 -4.08 0.19
CA VAL A 22 3.45 -3.33 1.28
C VAL A 22 4.55 -4.17 1.91
N HIS A 23 5.73 -3.59 2.05
CA HIS A 23 6.88 -4.19 2.73
C HIS A 23 7.18 -3.35 3.97
N PHE A 24 7.16 -3.98 5.14
CA PHE A 24 7.69 -3.45 6.39
C PHE A 24 9.09 -3.99 6.64
N LEU A 25 9.78 -3.44 7.65
CA LEU A 25 11.10 -3.92 8.06
C LEU A 25 11.09 -5.38 8.56
N ASP A 26 10.00 -5.80 9.18
CA ASP A 26 9.83 -7.12 9.80
C ASP A 26 8.93 -8.07 8.99
N GLU A 27 8.16 -7.55 8.03
CA GLU A 27 7.23 -8.37 7.23
C GLU A 27 7.10 -7.84 5.80
N GLN A 28 7.26 -8.73 4.82
CA GLN A 28 7.28 -8.40 3.40
C GLN A 28 6.10 -9.04 2.66
N ASP A 29 5.86 -8.57 1.44
CA ASP A 29 4.82 -9.04 0.52
C ASP A 29 3.39 -9.02 1.10
N LEU A 30 3.08 -8.01 1.90
CA LEU A 30 1.73 -7.82 2.42
C LEU A 30 0.82 -7.22 1.36
N ASN A 31 -0.39 -7.78 1.27
CA ASN A 31 -1.45 -7.17 0.50
C ASN A 31 -2.11 -6.06 1.31
N ALA A 32 -2.21 -4.88 0.71
CA ALA A 32 -2.99 -3.78 1.24
C ALA A 32 -3.87 -3.15 0.15
N GLU A 33 -4.76 -2.29 0.59
CA GLU A 33 -5.57 -1.39 -0.23
C GLU A 33 -5.25 0.04 0.22
N VAL A 34 -5.10 0.98 -0.72
CA VAL A 34 -4.92 2.39 -0.36
C VAL A 34 -6.30 2.99 -0.14
N THR A 35 -6.60 3.35 1.11
CA THR A 35 -7.89 3.96 1.46
C THR A 35 -7.85 5.49 1.40
N GLY A 36 -6.65 6.08 1.47
CA GLY A 36 -6.44 7.51 1.42
C GLY A 36 -4.97 7.87 1.30
N CYS A 37 -4.67 9.05 0.76
CA CYS A 37 -3.32 9.59 0.74
C CYS A 37 -3.39 11.11 0.81
N ASN A 38 -2.67 11.70 1.75
CA ASN A 38 -2.46 13.13 1.86
C ASN A 38 -0.96 13.46 1.70
N ALA A 39 -0.58 14.74 1.80
CA ALA A 39 0.80 15.17 1.54
C ALA A 39 1.83 14.66 2.57
N GLU A 40 1.37 14.11 3.70
CA GLU A 40 2.23 13.68 4.81
C GLU A 40 2.06 12.20 5.16
N LEU A 41 0.88 11.64 4.95
CA LEU A 41 0.44 10.32 5.38
C LEU A 41 -0.25 9.57 4.23
N VAL A 42 -0.10 8.26 4.23
CA VAL A 42 -0.89 7.34 3.40
C VAL A 42 -1.66 6.39 4.31
N ASP A 43 -2.96 6.30 4.08
CA ASP A 43 -3.88 5.43 4.78
C ASP A 43 -4.00 4.12 4.00
N LEU A 44 -3.72 3.02 4.69
CA LEU A 44 -3.64 1.68 4.13
C LEU A 44 -4.53 0.74 4.92
N SER A 45 -5.22 -0.14 4.22
CA SER A 45 -5.96 -1.25 4.78
C SER A 45 -5.23 -2.55 4.46
N LEU A 46 -4.48 -3.07 5.43
CA LEU A 46 -3.68 -4.29 5.32
C LEU A 46 -4.51 -5.55 5.56
N GLU A 47 -4.28 -6.59 4.76
CA GLU A 47 -4.73 -7.94 5.11
C GLU A 47 -3.92 -8.46 6.32
N THR A 48 -4.62 -9.08 7.25
CA THR A 48 -3.99 -9.74 8.41
C THR A 48 -3.98 -11.25 8.23
N HIS A 49 -3.19 -11.94 9.06
CA HIS A 49 -3.23 -13.41 9.15
C HIS A 49 -4.58 -13.96 9.65
N VAL A 50 -5.42 -13.10 10.24
CA VAL A 50 -6.76 -13.45 10.69
C VAL A 50 -7.72 -13.32 9.50
N PRO A 51 -8.42 -14.40 9.10
CA PRO A 51 -9.37 -14.36 8.00
C PRO A 51 -10.41 -13.26 8.19
N HIS A 52 -10.71 -12.53 7.13
CA HIS A 52 -11.71 -11.45 7.09
C HIS A 52 -11.39 -10.22 7.95
N MET A 53 -10.24 -10.16 8.62
CA MET A 53 -9.83 -9.00 9.41
C MET A 53 -8.83 -8.16 8.62
N LYS A 54 -9.19 -6.90 8.37
CA LYS A 54 -8.30 -5.89 7.79
C LYS A 54 -7.82 -4.94 8.88
N GLN A 55 -6.55 -4.58 8.83
CA GLN A 55 -5.94 -3.62 9.74
C GLN A 55 -5.79 -2.28 9.03
N GLN A 56 -6.48 -1.25 9.52
CA GLN A 56 -6.30 0.11 9.01
C GLN A 56 -5.13 0.78 9.70
N ILE A 57 -4.20 1.31 8.92
CA ILE A 57 -3.02 2.01 9.41
C ILE A 57 -2.80 3.29 8.60
N SER A 58 -2.21 4.29 9.23
CA SER A 58 -1.74 5.50 8.56
C SER A 58 -0.23 5.56 8.71
N VAL A 59 0.51 5.59 7.60
CA VAL A 59 1.97 5.64 7.61
C VAL A 59 2.50 6.93 6.99
N PRO A 60 3.55 7.54 7.54
CA PRO A 60 4.10 8.77 7.01
C PRO A 60 4.83 8.53 5.69
N LEU A 61 4.54 9.37 4.68
CA LEU A 61 5.23 9.38 3.38
C LEU A 61 6.72 9.67 3.52
N SER A 62 7.11 10.40 4.56
CA SER A 62 8.52 10.67 4.87
C SER A 62 9.32 9.39 5.14
N ARG A 63 8.68 8.32 5.63
CA ARG A 63 9.30 7.02 5.92
C ARG A 63 8.89 5.92 4.96
N THR A 64 8.08 6.25 3.96
CA THR A 64 7.58 5.31 2.96
C THR A 64 8.25 5.58 1.62
N GLU A 65 8.85 4.58 1.03
CA GLU A 65 9.39 4.63 -0.32
C GLU A 65 8.38 4.01 -1.31
N VAL A 66 8.24 4.65 -2.46
CA VAL A 66 7.33 4.20 -3.52
C VAL A 66 8.14 3.44 -4.55
N SER A 67 7.85 2.16 -4.67
CA SER A 67 8.41 1.21 -5.62
C SER A 67 7.31 0.64 -6.53
N GLU A 68 7.72 -0.12 -7.53
CA GLU A 68 6.80 -0.84 -8.41
C GLU A 68 7.06 -2.35 -8.25
N ASP A 69 6.00 -3.09 -7.94
CA ASP A 69 6.04 -4.55 -7.96
C ASP A 69 5.67 -5.04 -9.37
N LEU A 70 6.62 -5.69 -10.03
CA LEU A 70 6.46 -6.26 -11.38
C LEU A 70 5.98 -7.72 -11.34
N SER A 71 6.01 -8.35 -10.16
CA SER A 71 5.66 -9.75 -9.95
C SER A 71 4.15 -9.98 -9.88
N HIS A 72 3.40 -8.98 -9.42
CA HIS A 72 1.95 -9.04 -9.27
C HIS A 72 1.22 -8.15 -10.28
N TYR A 73 0.02 -8.58 -10.67
CA TYR A 73 -0.87 -7.85 -11.56
C TYR A 73 -1.98 -7.13 -10.78
N THR A 74 -2.48 -6.01 -11.31
CA THR A 74 -3.74 -5.43 -10.85
C THR A 74 -4.91 -6.32 -11.24
N ARG A 75 -5.84 -6.57 -10.30
CA ARG A 75 -7.00 -7.45 -10.50
C ARG A 75 -8.24 -6.72 -11.04
N ASP A 76 -8.13 -5.43 -11.33
CA ASP A 76 -9.23 -4.63 -11.86
C ASP A 76 -9.69 -5.19 -13.24
N PRO A 77 -10.93 -5.68 -13.36
CA PRO A 77 -11.47 -6.24 -14.59
C PRO A 77 -11.95 -5.18 -15.59
N GLU A 78 -12.16 -3.94 -15.15
CA GLU A 78 -12.56 -2.80 -15.99
C GLU A 78 -11.35 -2.04 -16.56
N ARG A 79 -10.18 -2.17 -15.92
CA ARG A 79 -8.91 -1.61 -16.41
C ARG A 79 -8.07 -2.65 -17.15
N PRO A 80 -7.31 -2.24 -18.18
CA PRO A 80 -6.37 -3.14 -18.84
C PRO A 80 -5.34 -3.65 -17.82
N LEU A 81 -5.13 -4.97 -17.84
CA LEU A 81 -4.25 -5.71 -16.94
C LEU A 81 -2.84 -5.08 -16.90
N LYS A 82 -2.52 -4.35 -15.82
CA LYS A 82 -1.19 -3.75 -15.64
C LYS A 82 -0.32 -4.75 -14.89
N ARG A 83 0.79 -5.17 -15.50
CA ARG A 83 1.87 -5.97 -14.87
C ARG A 83 2.73 -5.14 -13.91
N ARG A 84 2.15 -4.12 -13.30
CA ARG A 84 2.81 -3.19 -12.39
C ARG A 84 1.81 -2.94 -11.29
N ARG A 85 2.18 -3.29 -10.07
CA ARG A 85 1.43 -3.01 -8.85
C ARG A 85 2.21 -1.97 -8.04
N LEU A 86 1.52 -1.03 -7.38
CA LEU A 86 2.19 -0.12 -6.47
C LEU A 86 2.80 -0.93 -5.32
N MET A 87 4.09 -0.69 -5.05
CA MET A 87 4.77 -1.24 -3.89
C MET A 87 5.13 -0.10 -2.95
N LEU A 88 4.78 -0.23 -1.67
CA LEU A 88 5.14 0.71 -0.63
C LEU A 88 6.13 0.02 0.32
N VAL A 89 7.34 0.56 0.38
CA VAL A 89 8.37 0.09 1.31
C VAL A 89 8.39 1.03 2.50
N VAL A 90 7.88 0.55 3.63
CA VAL A 90 7.77 1.31 4.88
C VAL A 90 8.99 1.01 5.74
N ASN A 91 9.79 2.03 6.02
CA ASN A 91 10.96 1.95 6.90
C ASN A 91 10.58 1.99 8.39
N ASP A 92 9.53 1.28 8.76
CA ASP A 92 9.06 1.07 10.13
C ASP A 92 8.64 -0.40 10.31
N LYS A 93 8.51 -0.83 11.56
CA LYS A 93 7.97 -2.15 11.87
C LYS A 93 6.47 -2.15 11.68
N ARG A 94 5.89 -3.30 11.31
CA ARG A 94 4.44 -3.45 11.23
C ARG A 94 3.82 -3.14 12.60
N PRO A 95 2.83 -2.22 12.66
CA PRO A 95 2.15 -1.94 13.92
C PRO A 95 1.41 -3.20 14.40
N PRO A 96 1.43 -3.49 15.71
CA PRO A 96 0.81 -4.69 16.26
C PRO A 96 -0.70 -4.68 16.00
N ILE A 97 -1.26 -5.84 15.68
CA ILE A 97 -2.71 -6.03 15.58
C ILE A 97 -3.26 -6.03 17.01
N ILE A 98 -4.03 -5.00 17.36
CA ILE A 98 -4.72 -4.91 18.65
C ILE A 98 -6.16 -5.40 18.44
N TYR A 99 -6.55 -6.42 19.20
CA TYR A 99 -7.88 -7.06 19.17
C TYR A 99 -8.78 -6.53 20.28
#